data_AF-A0A938AG89-F1
#
_entry.id   AF-A0A938AG89-F1
#
_cell.length_a   1.000
_cell.length_b   1.000
_cell.length_c   1.000
_cell.angle_alpha   90.00
_cell.angle_beta   90.00
_cell.angle_gamma   90.00
#
_symmetry.space_group_name_H-M   'P 1'
#
loop_
_entity.id
_entity.type
_entity.pdbx_description
1 polymer ?
#
loop_
_entity_poly.entity_id
_entity_poly.type
_entity_poly.pdbx_seq_one_letter_code
_entity_poly.pdbx_strand_id
1 'polypeptide(L)'
;MDCVEAQHTLLAPLASSDNRVAAREHVLSCALCSTSLDVDENQESLILRLQRRTDGQLLLRATLMLLAVAHVSLSVQWLLGMNSWWDPTRDAAVQHLTRDGVIALVFAVAAALSAASRRLAWFSLVPSLIAATLQVTAGIYDYNVDHTGAWFEAIHLLGVVTAVLIAFENRPRRSSVN
;
A
#
# COMPACT_ATOMS: atom_id res chain seq x y z
N MET A 1 10.65 -35.28 -1.04
CA MET A 1 9.97 -34.40 -0.07
C MET A 1 8.79 -35.17 0.48
N ASP A 2 8.66 -35.16 1.80
CA ASP A 2 7.54 -35.77 2.53
C ASP A 2 6.36 -34.76 2.68
N CYS A 3 5.14 -35.23 2.95
CA CYS A 3 3.97 -34.39 3.18
C CYS A 3 4.19 -33.40 4.33
N VAL A 4 4.81 -33.83 5.43
CA VAL A 4 5.14 -32.96 6.57
C VAL A 4 6.11 -31.85 6.14
N GLU A 5 7.15 -32.21 5.38
CA GLU A 5 8.15 -31.28 4.86
C GLU A 5 7.54 -30.28 3.85
N ALA A 6 6.67 -30.74 2.96
CA ALA A 6 5.95 -29.91 2.00
C ALA A 6 5.04 -28.90 2.70
N GLN A 7 4.23 -29.36 3.65
CA GLN A 7 3.36 -28.50 4.44
C GLN A 7 4.16 -27.49 5.26
N HIS A 8 5.21 -27.94 5.95
CA HIS A 8 6.07 -27.04 6.71
C HIS A 8 6.74 -25.99 5.80
N THR A 9 7.12 -26.35 4.59
CA THR A 9 7.71 -25.44 3.60
C THR A 9 6.70 -24.41 3.07
N LEU A 10 5.44 -24.80 2.86
CA LEU A 10 4.37 -23.86 2.49
C LEU A 10 4.10 -22.84 3.60
N LEU A 11 4.17 -23.30 4.85
CA LEU A 11 3.90 -22.51 6.04
C LEU A 11 5.11 -21.70 6.51
N ALA A 12 6.32 -22.10 6.14
CA ALA A 12 7.55 -21.43 6.54
C ALA A 12 7.59 -19.99 6.02
N PRO A 13 7.90 -19.00 6.88
CA PRO A 13 7.92 -17.59 6.49
C PRO A 13 9.04 -17.26 5.50
N LEU A 14 10.12 -18.04 5.48
CA LEU A 14 11.35 -17.79 4.71
C LEU A 14 11.67 -18.87 3.66
N ALA A 15 10.70 -19.70 3.27
CA ALA A 15 10.94 -20.66 2.19
C ALA A 15 11.24 -19.94 0.86
N SER A 16 12.24 -20.43 0.13
CA SER A 16 12.53 -19.96 -1.23
C SER A 16 11.33 -20.18 -2.15
N SER A 17 11.22 -19.39 -3.23
CA SER A 17 10.14 -19.53 -4.22
C SER A 17 10.07 -20.94 -4.77
N ASP A 18 11.22 -21.53 -5.04
CA ASP A 18 11.35 -22.80 -5.74
C ASP A 18 10.92 -23.95 -4.81
N ASN A 19 11.28 -23.87 -3.53
CA ASN A 19 10.82 -24.82 -2.51
C ASN A 19 9.31 -24.71 -2.29
N ARG A 20 8.72 -23.51 -2.42
CA ARG A 20 7.26 -23.33 -2.34
C ARG A 20 6.51 -23.89 -3.54
N VAL A 21 7.07 -23.74 -4.74
CA VAL A 21 6.47 -24.31 -5.96
C VAL A 21 6.51 -25.84 -5.88
N ALA A 22 7.67 -26.42 -5.55
CA ALA A 22 7.81 -27.85 -5.35
C ALA A 22 6.85 -28.37 -4.25
N ALA A 23 6.72 -27.64 -3.14
CA ALA A 23 5.80 -27.99 -2.06
C ALA A 23 4.33 -27.94 -2.48
N ARG A 24 3.91 -26.96 -3.29
CA ARG A 24 2.54 -26.92 -3.84
C ARG A 24 2.29 -28.08 -4.79
N GLU A 25 3.22 -28.34 -5.69
CA GLU A 25 3.10 -29.40 -6.69
C GLU A 25 2.97 -30.77 -6.02
N HIS A 26 3.80 -31.03 -5.02
CA HIS A 26 3.72 -32.27 -4.24
C HIS A 26 2.38 -32.43 -3.52
N VAL A 27 1.90 -31.40 -2.82
CA VAL A 27 0.60 -31.45 -2.11
C VAL A 27 -0.57 -31.67 -3.06
N LEU A 28 -0.52 -31.14 -4.29
CA LEU A 28 -1.55 -31.34 -5.30
C LEU A 28 -1.49 -32.73 -5.95
N SER A 29 -0.30 -33.31 -6.06
CA SER A 29 -0.07 -34.62 -6.69
C SER A 29 -0.22 -35.81 -5.73
N CYS A 30 -0.04 -35.60 -4.42
CA CYS A 30 0.02 -36.67 -3.44
C CYS A 30 -1.32 -36.82 -2.69
N ALA A 31 -2.03 -37.91 -2.98
CA ALA A 31 -3.31 -38.24 -2.35
C ALA A 31 -3.22 -38.48 -0.83
N LEU A 32 -2.02 -38.81 -0.31
CA LEU A 32 -1.81 -39.06 1.12
C LEU A 32 -1.60 -37.77 1.93
N CYS A 33 -1.18 -36.67 1.28
CA CYS A 33 -0.97 -35.39 1.96
C CYS A 33 -2.29 -34.73 2.40
N SER A 34 -3.43 -35.11 1.81
CA SER A 34 -4.75 -34.68 2.26
C SER A 34 -5.27 -35.52 3.42
N THR A 35 -4.78 -36.76 3.60
CA THR A 35 -5.18 -37.67 4.68
C THR A 35 -4.27 -37.62 5.90
N SER A 36 -3.03 -37.16 5.77
CA SER A 36 -2.10 -36.95 6.89
C SER A 36 -2.37 -35.67 7.68
N LEU A 37 -3.57 -35.09 7.55
CA LEU A 37 -4.04 -34.05 8.45
C LEU A 37 -4.21 -34.68 9.83
N ASP A 38 -3.18 -34.65 10.66
CA ASP A 38 -3.38 -34.71 12.11
C ASP A 38 -4.18 -33.45 12.49
N VAL A 39 -5.49 -33.65 12.65
CA VAL A 39 -6.52 -32.59 12.58
C VAL A 39 -6.50 -31.65 13.79
N ASP A 40 -5.96 -32.02 14.96
CA ASP A 40 -6.34 -31.30 16.19
C ASP A 40 -5.42 -30.13 16.60
N GLU A 41 -4.08 -30.27 16.65
CA GLU A 41 -3.23 -29.19 17.21
C GLU A 41 -2.65 -28.22 16.16
N ASN A 42 -2.45 -28.69 14.92
CA ASN A 42 -1.79 -27.89 13.89
C ASN A 42 -2.76 -26.98 13.12
N GLN A 43 -4.04 -27.35 12.97
CA GLN A 43 -5.01 -26.47 12.31
C GLN A 43 -5.41 -25.29 13.20
N GLU A 44 -5.65 -25.49 14.49
CA GLU A 44 -6.04 -24.41 15.39
C GLU A 44 -4.89 -23.40 15.56
N SER A 45 -3.66 -23.89 15.75
CA SER A 45 -2.48 -23.04 15.81
C SER A 45 -2.19 -22.32 14.48
N LEU A 46 -2.48 -22.94 13.34
CA LEU A 46 -2.39 -22.33 12.02
C LEU A 46 -3.45 -21.23 11.83
N ILE A 47 -4.70 -21.51 12.16
CA ILE A 47 -5.82 -20.56 12.07
C ILE A 47 -5.53 -19.36 12.97
N LEU A 48 -5.09 -19.58 14.21
CA LEU A 48 -4.71 -18.51 15.13
C LEU A 48 -3.50 -17.71 14.62
N ARG A 49 -2.50 -18.34 14.00
CA ARG A 49 -1.36 -17.63 13.38
C ARG A 49 -1.79 -16.83 12.16
N LEU A 50 -2.71 -17.34 11.33
CA LEU A 50 -3.27 -16.66 10.17
C LEU A 50 -4.18 -15.50 10.60
N GLN A 51 -5.05 -15.69 11.58
CA GLN A 51 -5.87 -14.65 12.20
C GLN A 51 -4.99 -13.58 12.82
N ARG A 52 -4.04 -13.93 13.68
CA ARG A 52 -3.13 -12.95 14.31
C ARG A 52 -2.28 -12.21 13.27
N ARG A 53 -1.89 -12.87 12.17
CA ARG A 53 -1.29 -12.19 11.01
C ARG A 53 -2.25 -11.17 10.44
N THR A 54 -3.50 -11.55 10.20
CA THR A 54 -4.53 -10.77 9.48
C THR A 54 -5.03 -9.60 10.33
N ASP A 55 -5.30 -9.83 11.60
CA ASP A 55 -5.81 -8.86 12.57
C ASP A 55 -4.76 -7.78 12.88
N GLY A 56 -3.48 -8.17 13.00
CA GLY A 56 -2.38 -7.23 13.27
C GLY A 56 -2.15 -6.17 12.18
N GLN A 57 -2.86 -6.26 11.05
CA GLN A 57 -2.71 -5.33 9.93
C GLN A 57 -4.02 -4.75 9.43
N LEU A 58 -5.16 -5.14 10.01
CA LEU A 58 -6.45 -4.58 9.64
C LEU A 58 -6.44 -3.06 9.85
N LEU A 59 -5.91 -2.60 10.99
CA LEU A 59 -5.77 -1.18 11.30
C LEU A 59 -4.89 -0.46 10.28
N LEU A 60 -3.71 -1.00 9.97
CA LEU A 60 -2.81 -0.40 8.98
C LEU A 60 -3.47 -0.28 7.59
N ARG A 61 -4.18 -1.33 7.16
CA ARG A 61 -4.91 -1.33 5.89
C ARG A 61 -6.05 -0.32 5.90
N ALA A 62 -6.82 -0.27 6.99
CA ALA A 62 -7.89 0.69 7.16
C ALA A 62 -7.34 2.14 7.12
N THR A 63 -6.23 2.41 7.81
CA THR A 63 -5.58 3.73 7.80
C THR A 63 -5.10 4.11 6.40
N LEU A 64 -4.49 3.19 5.65
CA LEU A 64 -4.07 3.45 4.27
C LEU A 64 -5.25 3.70 3.33
N MET A 65 -6.36 2.97 3.50
CA MET A 65 -7.58 3.21 2.72
C MET A 65 -8.20 4.56 3.06
N LEU A 66 -8.22 4.95 4.35
CA LEU A 66 -8.67 6.28 4.77
C LEU A 66 -7.78 7.38 4.18
N LEU A 67 -6.46 7.19 4.18
CA LEU A 67 -5.52 8.11 3.52
C LEU A 67 -5.76 8.20 2.02
N ALA A 68 -6.02 7.08 1.35
CA ALA A 68 -6.36 7.07 -0.06
C ALA A 68 -7.62 7.90 -0.34
N VAL A 69 -8.67 7.72 0.46
CA VAL A 69 -9.91 8.52 0.36
C VAL A 69 -9.65 10.00 0.60
N ALA A 70 -8.84 10.35 1.61
CA ALA A 70 -8.50 11.73 1.91
C ALA A 70 -7.75 12.39 0.73
N HIS A 71 -6.77 11.69 0.15
CA HIS A 71 -6.04 12.17 -1.01
C HIS A 71 -6.91 12.28 -2.26
N VAL A 72 -7.85 11.35 -2.51
CA VAL A 72 -8.82 11.49 -3.62
C VAL A 72 -9.71 12.71 -3.41
N SER A 73 -10.21 12.92 -2.19
CA SER A 73 -11.05 14.08 -1.87
C SER A 73 -10.31 15.40 -2.14
N LEU A 74 -9.04 15.50 -1.75
CA LEU A 74 -8.19 16.65 -2.04
C LEU A 74 -7.91 16.78 -3.55
N SER A 75 -7.68 15.66 -4.22
CA SER A 75 -7.39 15.61 -5.65
C SER A 75 -8.55 16.16 -6.47
N VAL A 76 -9.77 15.72 -6.20
CA VAL A 76 -10.96 16.06 -7.01
C VAL A 76 -11.23 17.56 -7.01
N GLN A 77 -11.28 18.21 -5.83
CA GLN A 77 -11.52 19.65 -5.76
C GLN A 77 -10.46 20.43 -6.54
N TRP A 78 -9.19 20.07 -6.41
CA TRP A 78 -8.09 20.79 -7.05
C TRP A 78 -7.99 20.54 -8.57
N LEU A 79 -8.34 19.34 -9.03
CA LEU A 79 -8.48 19.03 -10.46
C LEU A 79 -9.65 19.80 -11.11
N LEU A 80 -10.70 20.10 -10.33
CA LEU A 80 -11.83 20.94 -10.76
C LEU A 80 -11.55 22.45 -10.64
N GLY A 81 -10.34 22.84 -10.22
CA GLY A 81 -9.96 24.23 -10.01
C GLY A 81 -10.61 24.88 -8.78
N MET A 82 -11.20 24.07 -7.89
CA MET A 82 -11.79 24.54 -6.64
C MET A 82 -10.71 24.61 -5.55
N ASN A 83 -10.68 25.70 -4.79
CA ASN A 83 -9.74 25.82 -3.66
C ASN A 83 -10.09 24.86 -2.52
N SER A 84 -11.39 24.72 -2.22
CA SER A 84 -11.89 23.81 -1.19
C SER A 84 -13.35 23.38 -1.44
N TRP A 85 -13.79 22.33 -0.73
CA TRP A 85 -15.20 21.90 -0.73
C TRP A 85 -16.18 22.91 -0.12
N TRP A 86 -15.73 23.77 0.78
CA TRP A 86 -16.56 24.72 1.53
C TRP A 86 -16.53 26.14 0.95
N ASP A 87 -15.51 26.47 0.17
CA ASP A 87 -15.40 27.73 -0.57
C ASP A 87 -14.85 27.45 -1.98
N PRO A 88 -15.73 27.05 -2.92
CA PRO A 88 -15.33 26.60 -4.25
C PRO A 88 -15.10 27.76 -5.24
N THR A 89 -15.56 28.96 -4.91
CA THR A 89 -15.55 30.14 -5.80
C THR A 89 -14.33 31.05 -5.60
N ARG A 90 -13.50 30.79 -4.59
CA ARG A 90 -12.30 31.57 -4.32
C ARG A 90 -11.27 31.31 -5.41
N ASP A 91 -10.90 32.36 -6.15
CA ASP A 91 -9.88 32.32 -7.20
C ASP A 91 -8.54 31.85 -6.62
N ALA A 92 -8.23 30.58 -6.86
CA ALA A 92 -6.90 30.03 -6.68
C ALA A 92 -6.26 29.91 -8.05
N ALA A 93 -4.97 30.17 -8.16
CA ALA A 93 -4.25 30.08 -9.43
C ALA A 93 -4.41 28.67 -10.03
N VAL A 94 -5.27 28.57 -11.06
CA VAL A 94 -5.78 27.31 -11.64
C VAL A 94 -4.67 26.31 -11.98
N GLN A 95 -3.52 26.79 -12.45
CA GLN A 95 -2.38 25.94 -12.83
C GLN A 95 -1.72 25.23 -11.64
N HIS A 96 -1.74 25.81 -10.44
CA HIS A 96 -1.12 25.22 -9.25
C HIS A 96 -2.03 24.14 -8.63
N LEU A 97 -3.33 24.41 -8.52
CA LEU A 97 -4.30 23.44 -8.01
C LEU A 97 -4.34 22.15 -8.85
N THR A 98 -4.43 22.25 -10.18
CA THR A 98 -4.50 21.05 -11.02
C THR A 98 -3.27 20.15 -10.84
N ARG A 99 -2.08 20.75 -10.70
CA ARG A 99 -0.83 20.03 -10.44
C ARG A 99 -0.86 19.30 -9.10
N ASP A 100 -1.32 19.98 -8.05
CA ASP A 100 -1.41 19.42 -6.70
C ASP A 100 -2.47 18.31 -6.63
N GLY A 101 -3.56 18.47 -7.39
CA GLY A 101 -4.59 17.46 -7.56
C GLY A 101 -4.05 16.16 -8.16
N VAL A 102 -3.18 16.24 -9.17
CA VAL A 102 -2.53 15.05 -9.76
C VAL A 102 -1.64 14.33 -8.74
N ILE A 103 -0.91 15.07 -7.91
CA ILE A 103 -0.01 14.47 -6.91
C ILE A 103 -0.78 13.80 -5.79
N ALA A 104 -1.86 14.43 -5.32
CA ALA A 104 -2.78 13.80 -4.38
C ALA A 104 -3.29 12.45 -4.95
N LEU A 105 -3.62 12.39 -6.24
CA LEU A 105 -4.02 11.13 -6.88
C LEU A 105 -2.90 10.07 -6.87
N VAL A 106 -1.64 10.45 -7.11
CA VAL A 106 -0.49 9.52 -7.03
C VAL A 106 -0.37 8.91 -5.62
N PHE A 107 -0.48 9.73 -4.58
CA PHE A 107 -0.45 9.23 -3.20
C PHE A 107 -1.67 8.38 -2.85
N ALA A 108 -2.86 8.71 -3.40
CA ALA A 108 -4.05 7.89 -3.23
C ALA A 108 -3.86 6.48 -3.83
N VAL A 109 -3.36 6.41 -5.06
CA VAL A 109 -3.08 5.13 -5.73
C VAL A 109 -2.01 4.34 -4.97
N ALA A 110 -0.94 5.01 -4.54
CA ALA A 110 0.11 4.40 -3.73
C ALA A 110 -0.45 3.80 -2.42
N ALA A 111 -1.27 4.55 -1.69
CA ALA A 111 -1.89 4.09 -0.45
C ALA A 111 -2.86 2.92 -0.68
N ALA A 112 -3.70 2.99 -1.73
CA ALA A 112 -4.64 1.92 -2.08
C ALA A 112 -3.92 0.62 -2.48
N LEU A 113 -2.91 0.69 -3.36
CA LEU A 113 -2.11 -0.47 -3.76
C LEU A 113 -1.35 -1.08 -2.57
N SER A 114 -0.88 -0.22 -1.66
CA SER A 114 -0.15 -0.67 -0.47
C SER A 114 -1.08 -1.23 0.61
N ALA A 115 -2.34 -0.82 0.67
CA ALA A 115 -3.33 -1.48 1.52
C ALA A 115 -3.55 -2.95 1.11
N ALA A 116 -3.48 -3.25 -0.18
CA ALA A 116 -3.54 -4.63 -0.68
C ALA A 116 -2.26 -5.42 -0.32
N SER A 117 -1.09 -4.78 -0.33
CA SER A 117 0.21 -5.44 -0.15
C SER A 117 0.85 -5.21 1.24
N ARG A 118 0.99 -6.31 1.98
CA ARG A 118 1.65 -6.37 3.29
C ARG A 118 3.02 -5.73 3.37
N ARG A 119 3.82 -5.92 2.31
CA ARG A 119 5.22 -5.54 2.26
C ARG A 119 5.39 -4.03 2.03
N LEU A 120 4.41 -3.43 1.37
CA LEU A 120 4.39 -2.02 1.01
C LEU A 120 3.66 -1.14 2.01
N ALA A 121 2.76 -1.71 2.83
CA ALA A 121 1.86 -0.96 3.71
C ALA A 121 2.59 0.02 4.67
N TRP A 122 3.63 -0.43 5.37
CA TRP A 122 4.42 0.46 6.24
C TRP A 122 5.26 1.45 5.46
N PHE A 123 5.77 1.02 4.31
CA PHE A 123 6.61 1.82 3.45
C PHE A 123 5.83 2.98 2.81
N SER A 124 4.56 2.78 2.44
CA SER A 124 3.70 3.82 1.90
C SER A 124 3.07 4.70 2.97
N LEU A 125 2.83 4.17 4.17
CA LEU A 125 2.13 4.90 5.23
C LEU A 125 2.85 6.21 5.59
N VAL A 126 4.16 6.14 5.82
CA VAL A 126 4.96 7.29 6.24
C VAL A 126 4.95 8.42 5.21
N PRO A 127 5.32 8.20 3.94
CA PRO A 127 5.26 9.26 2.93
C PRO A 127 3.84 9.73 2.64
N SER A 128 2.82 8.86 2.67
CA SER A 128 1.42 9.28 2.52
C SER A 128 0.96 10.18 3.68
N LEU A 129 1.34 9.88 4.92
CA LEU A 129 1.03 10.75 6.07
C LEU A 129 1.71 12.10 5.94
N ILE A 130 3.01 12.12 5.62
CA ILE A 130 3.76 13.37 5.42
C ILE A 130 3.12 14.18 4.28
N ALA A 131 2.80 13.54 3.16
CA ALA A 131 2.14 14.20 2.04
C ALA A 131 0.77 14.77 2.44
N ALA A 132 -0.05 14.03 3.17
CA ALA A 132 -1.34 14.50 3.65
C ALA A 132 -1.20 15.72 4.57
N THR A 133 -0.25 15.69 5.52
CA THR A 133 0.01 16.83 6.42
C THR A 133 0.48 18.06 5.64
N LEU A 134 1.41 17.89 4.69
CA LEU A 134 1.89 18.98 3.86
C LEU A 134 0.78 19.55 2.96
N GLN A 135 -0.04 18.70 2.35
CA GLN A 135 -1.18 19.13 1.51
C GLN A 135 -2.23 19.91 2.30
N VAL A 136 -2.57 19.46 3.52
CA VAL A 136 -3.53 20.16 4.38
C VAL A 136 -2.98 21.50 4.85
N THR A 137 -1.73 21.51 5.32
CA THR A 137 -1.08 22.77 5.75
C THR A 137 -0.93 23.76 4.60
N ALA A 138 -0.75 23.26 3.37
CA ALA A 138 -0.61 24.08 2.19
C ALA A 138 -1.95 24.71 1.81
N GLY A 139 -2.99 23.88 1.71
CA GLY A 139 -4.34 24.37 1.46
C GLY A 139 -4.80 25.41 2.49
N ILE A 140 -4.44 25.24 3.77
CA ILE A 140 -4.74 26.24 4.82
C ILE A 140 -3.92 27.51 4.63
N TYR A 141 -2.62 27.39 4.35
CA TYR A 141 -1.75 28.56 4.16
C TYR A 141 -2.20 29.38 2.94
N ASP A 142 -2.40 28.72 1.81
CA ASP A 142 -2.82 29.34 0.56
C ASP A 142 -4.20 30.00 0.71
N TYR A 143 -5.13 29.38 1.45
CA TYR A 143 -6.42 29.97 1.79
C TYR A 143 -6.32 31.25 2.64
N ASN A 144 -5.27 31.39 3.46
CA ASN A 144 -5.12 32.54 4.35
C ASN A 144 -4.25 33.67 3.78
N VAL A 145 -3.31 33.36 2.89
CA VAL A 145 -2.26 34.29 2.44
C VAL A 145 -2.43 34.69 0.96
N ASP A 146 -3.36 34.08 0.22
CA ASP A 146 -3.61 34.30 -1.21
C ASP A 146 -2.31 34.18 -2.06
N HIS A 147 -1.37 33.36 -1.60
CA HIS A 147 -0.08 33.10 -2.24
C HIS A 147 0.34 31.65 -1.98
N THR A 148 0.86 30.99 -3.02
CA THR A 148 1.40 29.64 -2.95
C THR A 148 2.87 29.65 -2.49
N GLY A 149 3.16 28.91 -1.42
CA GLY A 149 4.52 28.82 -0.88
C GLY A 149 5.45 27.89 -1.68
N ALA A 150 6.74 28.24 -1.80
CA ALA A 150 7.74 27.46 -2.54
C ALA A 150 8.03 26.05 -1.98
N TRP A 151 7.57 25.75 -0.77
CA TRP A 151 7.71 24.45 -0.13
C TRP A 151 6.86 23.34 -0.79
N PHE A 152 5.97 23.71 -1.72
CA PHE A 152 5.25 22.76 -2.58
C PHE A 152 6.15 21.85 -3.40
N GLU A 153 7.31 22.32 -3.86
CA GLU A 153 8.25 21.51 -4.65
C GLU A 153 8.79 20.31 -3.83
N ALA A 154 8.81 20.40 -2.50
CA ALA A 154 9.19 19.27 -1.64
C ALA A 154 8.16 18.12 -1.68
N ILE A 155 6.87 18.44 -1.83
CA ILE A 155 5.79 17.43 -1.96
C ILE A 155 5.93 16.68 -3.29
N HIS A 156 6.33 17.39 -4.36
CA HIS A 156 6.59 16.81 -5.67
C HIS A 156 7.72 15.78 -5.60
N LEU A 157 8.83 16.16 -5.00
CA LEU A 157 9.98 15.27 -4.80
C LEU A 157 9.59 14.03 -3.97
N LEU A 158 8.79 14.22 -2.91
CA LEU A 158 8.30 13.12 -2.08
C LEU A 158 7.41 12.14 -2.88
N GLY A 159 6.55 12.65 -3.76
CA GLY A 159 5.71 11.82 -4.64
C GLY A 159 6.54 10.99 -5.60
N VAL A 160 7.55 11.59 -6.24
CA VAL A 160 8.49 10.89 -7.13
C VAL A 160 9.25 9.80 -6.37
N VAL A 161 9.82 10.13 -5.21
CA VAL A 161 10.56 9.17 -4.38
C VAL A 161 9.67 7.99 -3.96
N THR A 162 8.43 8.26 -3.56
CA THR A 162 7.46 7.23 -3.18
C THR A 162 7.13 6.31 -4.35
N ALA A 163 6.88 6.88 -5.54
CA ALA A 163 6.59 6.10 -6.75
C ALA A 163 7.80 5.24 -7.18
N VAL A 164 9.02 5.78 -7.13
CA VAL A 164 10.25 5.04 -7.45
C VAL A 164 10.45 3.87 -6.49
N LEU A 165 10.21 4.07 -5.19
CA LEU A 165 10.40 3.02 -4.20
C LEU A 165 9.34 1.93 -4.31
N ILE A 166 8.08 2.28 -4.60
CA ILE A 166 7.03 1.30 -4.94
C ILE A 166 7.41 0.53 -6.20
N ALA A 167 7.90 1.20 -7.24
CA ALA A 167 8.32 0.55 -8.48
C ALA A 167 9.50 -0.39 -8.26
N PHE A 168 10.49 0.00 -7.45
CA PHE A 168 11.64 -0.83 -7.10
C PHE A 168 11.23 -2.09 -6.35
N GLU A 169 10.36 -1.95 -5.35
CA GLU A 169 9.86 -3.05 -4.53
C GLU A 169 8.97 -4.02 -5.31
N ASN A 170 8.20 -3.52 -6.29
CA ASN A 170 7.37 -4.34 -7.19
C ASN A 170 8.13 -4.89 -8.41
N ARG A 171 9.47 -4.71 -8.51
CA ARG A 171 10.22 -5.28 -9.64
C ARG A 171 10.07 -6.82 -9.64
N PRO A 172 9.62 -7.43 -10.75
CA PRO A 172 9.62 -8.87 -10.87
C PRO A 172 11.06 -9.37 -10.73
N ARG A 173 11.31 -10.24 -9.75
CA ARG A 173 12.60 -10.92 -9.66
C ARG A 173 12.76 -11.73 -10.94
N ARG A 174 13.76 -11.40 -11.76
CA ARG A 174 14.13 -12.21 -12.91
C ARG A 174 14.40 -13.62 -12.40
N SER A 175 13.57 -14.58 -12.80
CA SER A 175 13.91 -16.00 -12.72
C SER A 175 15.11 -16.20 -13.61
N SER A 176 16.31 -16.27 -13.02
CA SER A 176 17.47 -16.83 -13.71
C SER A 176 17.17 -18.31 -13.89
N VAL A 177 16.60 -18.66 -15.04
CA VAL A 177 16.62 -20.03 -15.53
C VAL A 177 18.05 -20.25 -16.04
N ASN A 178 18.83 -20.98 -15.26
CA ASN A 178 20.05 -21.67 -15.69
C ASN A 178 19.89 -23.14 -15.32
#